data_AF-A0A2Z6E880-F1
#
_entry.id   AF-A0A2Z6E880-F1
#
_cell.length_a   1.000
_cell.length_b   1.000
_cell.length_c   1.000
_cell.angle_alpha   90.00
_cell.angle_beta   90.00
_cell.angle_gamma   90.00
#
_symmetry.space_group_name_H-M   'P 1'
#
loop_
_entity.id
_entity.type
_entity.pdbx_description
1 polymer ?
#
loop_
_entity_poly.entity_id
_entity_poly.type
_entity_poly.pdbx_seq_one_letter_code
_entity_poly.pdbx_strand_id
1 'polypeptide(L)'
;MAHTFGPPAVRLPRKLIGRAARSLTLVALLALAGCASVPPPDGLLSQAQAQIQAARDAGAGDYAPVDLGFAQNKFQQAQAAMAAHRYDQATILAEEASADAMLAAVKARLAAARAQLQAKQAENARLREENAQARREAEQHAAQLRAALAGQAPAGAASALPPPEPLPDLPAPPSSVLDAAPPAPSASSPSAQPLPGDQP
;
A
#
# COMPACT_ATOMS: atom_id res chain seq x y z
N MET A 1 41.42 41.85 51.45
CA MET A 1 40.70 41.25 52.59
C MET A 1 40.08 39.95 52.11
N ALA A 2 40.70 38.81 52.42
CA ALA A 2 40.21 37.50 52.02
C ALA A 2 39.47 36.86 53.20
N HIS A 3 38.15 36.72 53.09
CA HIS A 3 37.34 36.00 54.07
C HIS A 3 37.22 34.55 53.63
N THR A 4 37.99 33.68 54.27
CA THR A 4 37.88 32.22 54.15
C THR A 4 36.67 31.75 54.95
N PHE A 5 35.62 31.32 54.26
CA PHE A 5 34.44 30.70 54.85
C PHE A 5 34.77 29.23 55.14
N GLY A 6 34.90 28.86 56.42
CA GLY A 6 35.12 27.47 56.83
C GLY A 6 33.81 26.67 56.83
N PRO A 7 33.79 25.40 56.35
CA PRO A 7 32.58 24.59 56.36
C PRO A 7 32.20 24.16 57.79
N PRO A 8 30.91 24.11 58.15
CA PRO A 8 30.48 23.67 59.47
C PRO A 8 30.75 22.18 59.67
N ALA A 9 31.44 21.86 60.76
CA ALA A 9 31.68 20.48 61.20
C ALA A 9 30.41 19.87 61.81
N VAL A 10 29.55 19.30 60.95
CA VAL A 10 28.37 18.55 61.38
C VAL A 10 28.80 17.17 61.88
N ARG A 11 28.77 16.95 63.20
CA ARG A 11 28.98 15.62 63.80
C ARG A 11 27.69 14.81 63.68
N LEU A 12 27.61 13.97 62.65
CA LEU A 12 26.50 13.02 62.49
C LEU A 12 26.57 11.93 63.58
N PRO A 13 25.45 11.59 64.24
CA PRO A 13 25.42 10.55 65.27
C PRO A 13 25.74 9.18 64.66
N ARG A 14 26.61 8.41 65.33
CA ARG A 14 27.05 7.04 64.93
C ARG A 14 25.91 6.09 64.53
N LYS A 15 24.70 6.29 65.06
CA LYS A 15 23.50 5.50 64.74
C LYS A 15 22.92 5.80 63.35
N LEU A 16 23.06 7.02 62.84
CA LEU A 16 22.63 7.41 61.48
C LEU A 16 23.59 6.86 60.42
N ILE A 17 24.89 6.81 60.71
CA ILE A 17 25.90 6.23 59.83
C ILE A 17 25.64 4.73 59.61
N GLY A 18 25.29 3.99 60.66
CA GLY A 18 24.95 2.55 60.55
C GLY A 18 23.65 2.27 59.80
N ARG A 19 22.64 3.15 59.91
CA ARG A 19 21.39 3.05 59.15
C ARG A 19 21.58 3.41 57.68
N ALA A 20 22.34 4.46 57.40
CA ALA A 20 22.67 4.87 56.04
C ALA A 20 23.54 3.82 55.31
N ALA A 21 24.49 3.20 56.02
CA ALA A 21 25.28 2.10 55.47
C ALA A 21 24.39 0.91 55.09
N ARG A 22 23.45 0.51 55.97
CA ARG A 22 22.51 -0.60 55.70
C ARG A 22 21.58 -0.31 54.53
N SER A 23 21.05 0.91 54.42
CA SER A 23 20.22 1.29 53.27
C SER A 23 21.03 1.32 51.97
N LEU A 24 22.28 1.76 52.02
CA LEU A 24 23.15 1.80 50.85
C LEU A 24 23.52 0.39 50.36
N THR A 25 23.77 -0.56 51.27
CA THR A 25 23.98 -1.98 50.90
C THR A 25 22.74 -2.60 50.27
N LEU A 26 21.54 -2.29 50.79
CA LEU A 26 20.29 -2.82 50.25
C LEU A 26 19.99 -2.26 48.85
N VAL A 27 20.20 -0.96 48.64
CA VAL A 27 20.07 -0.31 47.32
C VAL A 27 21.12 -0.82 46.34
N ALA A 28 22.36 -1.05 46.78
CA ALA A 28 23.40 -1.63 45.93
C ALA A 28 23.06 -3.07 45.50
N LEU A 29 22.50 -3.90 46.40
CA LEU A 29 22.07 -5.26 46.07
C LEU A 29 20.87 -5.28 45.11
N LEU A 30 19.90 -4.36 45.27
CA LEU A 30 18.79 -4.21 44.34
C LEU A 30 19.24 -3.68 42.96
N ALA A 31 20.23 -2.78 42.92
CA ALA A 31 20.80 -2.28 41.68
C ALA A 31 21.55 -3.38 40.90
N LEU A 32 22.22 -4.32 41.59
CA LEU A 32 22.87 -5.47 40.94
C LEU A 32 21.87 -6.53 40.45
N ALA A 33 20.73 -6.70 41.13
CA ALA A 33 19.68 -7.64 40.69
C ALA A 33 18.92 -7.18 39.44
N GLY A 34 18.97 -5.87 39.11
CA GLY A 34 18.31 -5.30 37.93
C GLY A 34 19.06 -5.46 36.60
N CYS A 35 20.30 -5.97 36.60
CA CYS A 35 21.14 -6.07 35.38
C CYS A 35 21.56 -7.50 34.99
N ALA A 36 21.03 -8.54 35.65
CA ALA A 36 21.48 -9.93 35.44
C ALA A 36 20.43 -10.88 34.84
N SER A 37 19.23 -10.40 34.50
CA SER A 37 18.17 -11.25 33.95
C SER A 37 17.50 -10.57 32.77
N VAL A 38 18.18 -10.55 31.62
CA VAL A 38 17.53 -10.30 30.33
C VAL A 38 16.77 -11.59 29.97
N PRO A 39 15.43 -11.59 29.98
CA PRO A 39 14.66 -12.76 29.61
C PRO A 39 14.85 -13.09 28.12
N PRO A 40 14.71 -14.36 27.71
CA PRO A 40 14.80 -14.75 26.30
C PRO A 40 13.76 -14.01 25.43
N PRO A 41 14.13 -13.39 24.30
CA PRO A 41 13.24 -12.65 23.41
C PRO A 41 12.43 -13.53 22.43
N ASP A 42 11.77 -14.58 22.91
CA ASP A 42 11.03 -15.53 22.05
C ASP A 42 9.90 -14.86 21.25
N GLY A 43 9.22 -13.88 21.86
CA GLY A 43 8.17 -13.10 21.21
C GLY A 43 8.67 -12.29 20.00
N LEU A 44 9.86 -11.70 20.12
CA LEU A 44 10.47 -10.93 19.02
C LEU A 44 10.92 -11.83 17.88
N LEU A 45 11.47 -13.01 18.17
CA LEU A 45 11.79 -13.99 17.14
C LEU A 45 10.53 -14.45 16.38
N SER A 46 9.46 -14.78 17.10
CA SER A 46 8.20 -15.17 16.48
C SER A 46 7.64 -14.06 15.60
N GLN A 47 7.69 -12.82 16.08
CA GLN A 47 7.28 -11.65 15.30
C GLN A 47 8.14 -11.47 14.04
N ALA A 48 9.48 -11.54 14.15
CA ALA A 48 10.38 -11.42 13.02
C ALA A 48 10.13 -12.52 11.98
N GLN A 49 9.89 -13.75 12.43
CA GLN A 49 9.54 -14.86 11.54
C GLN A 49 8.22 -14.60 10.80
N ALA A 50 7.19 -14.12 11.50
CA ALA A 50 5.91 -13.77 10.90
C ALA A 50 6.07 -12.65 9.86
N GLN A 51 6.87 -11.62 10.13
CA GLN A 51 7.13 -10.54 9.17
C GLN A 51 7.90 -11.02 7.94
N ILE A 52 8.86 -11.94 8.10
CA ILE A 52 9.56 -12.56 6.96
C ILE A 52 8.59 -13.35 6.08
N GLN A 53 7.63 -14.07 6.65
CA GLN A 53 6.61 -14.75 5.84
C GLN A 53 5.68 -13.74 5.16
N ALA A 54 5.21 -12.72 5.87
CA ALA A 54 4.39 -11.67 5.27
C ALA A 54 5.10 -10.94 4.11
N ALA A 55 6.43 -10.79 4.19
CA ALA A 55 7.24 -10.26 3.09
C ALA A 55 7.30 -11.22 1.90
N ARG A 56 7.47 -12.52 2.14
CA ARG A 56 7.43 -13.55 1.08
C ARG A 56 6.06 -13.59 0.39
N ASP A 57 4.98 -13.59 1.17
CA ASP A 57 3.61 -13.57 0.66
C ASP A 57 3.31 -12.30 -0.14
N ALA A 58 3.96 -11.18 0.21
CA ALA A 58 3.90 -9.94 -0.55
C ALA A 58 4.73 -9.96 -1.86
N GLY A 59 5.39 -11.07 -2.19
CA GLY A 59 6.22 -11.20 -3.40
C GLY A 59 7.61 -10.58 -3.27
N ALA A 60 8.13 -10.38 -2.05
CA ALA A 60 9.45 -9.76 -1.86
C ALA A 60 10.60 -10.57 -2.47
N GLY A 61 10.43 -11.88 -2.72
CA GLY A 61 11.41 -12.67 -3.46
C GLY A 61 11.68 -12.15 -4.87
N ASP A 62 10.64 -11.65 -5.55
CA ASP A 62 10.74 -11.17 -6.94
C ASP A 62 11.03 -9.67 -6.98
N TYR A 63 10.40 -8.91 -6.08
CA TYR A 63 10.39 -7.45 -6.16
C TYR A 63 11.36 -6.75 -5.19
N ALA A 64 11.79 -7.42 -4.11
CA ALA A 64 12.69 -6.86 -3.10
C ALA A 64 13.65 -7.94 -2.52
N PRO A 65 14.37 -8.72 -3.35
CA PRO A 65 15.14 -9.88 -2.90
C PRO A 65 16.27 -9.51 -1.94
N VAL A 66 16.88 -8.34 -2.13
CA VAL A 66 18.00 -7.86 -1.30
C VAL A 66 17.55 -7.58 0.13
N ASP A 67 16.45 -6.83 0.30
CA ASP A 67 15.90 -6.51 1.62
C ASP A 67 15.40 -7.78 2.34
N LEU A 68 14.74 -8.69 1.60
CA LEU A 68 14.31 -9.98 2.13
C LEU A 68 15.51 -10.84 2.56
N GLY A 69 16.60 -10.81 1.81
CA GLY A 69 17.85 -11.47 2.17
C GLY A 69 18.47 -10.92 3.45
N PHE A 70 18.49 -9.59 3.63
CA PHE A 70 18.94 -8.98 4.88
C PHE A 70 18.11 -9.42 6.08
N ALA A 71 16.78 -9.41 5.97
CA ALA A 71 15.89 -9.88 7.02
C ALA A 71 16.18 -11.34 7.41
N GLN A 72 16.32 -12.23 6.43
CA GLN A 72 16.61 -13.66 6.66
C GLN A 72 17.98 -13.87 7.31
N ASN A 73 19.01 -13.18 6.82
CA ASN A 73 20.37 -13.29 7.36
C ASN A 73 20.43 -12.79 8.81
N LYS A 74 19.76 -11.67 9.12
CA LYS A 74 19.70 -11.16 10.50
C LYS A 74 18.88 -12.08 11.41
N PHE A 75 17.79 -12.65 10.92
CA PHE A 75 16.99 -13.61 11.68
C PHE A 75 17.77 -14.90 11.99
N GLN A 76 18.61 -15.39 11.07
CA GLN A 76 19.51 -16.50 11.34
C GLN A 76 20.55 -16.15 12.41
N GLN A 77 21.13 -14.94 12.35
CA GLN A 77 22.04 -14.46 13.39
C GLN A 77 21.34 -14.31 14.74
N ALA A 78 20.08 -13.86 14.77
CA ALA A 78 19.27 -13.76 15.99
C ALA A 78 19.07 -15.14 16.62
N GLN A 79 18.72 -16.15 15.82
CA GLN A 79 18.60 -17.54 16.30
C GLN A 79 19.93 -18.09 16.83
N ALA A 80 21.04 -17.78 16.17
CA ALA A 80 22.37 -18.18 16.66
C ALA A 80 22.74 -17.47 17.97
N ALA A 81 22.39 -16.20 18.14
CA ALA A 81 22.57 -15.47 19.39
C ALA A 81 21.70 -16.04 20.52
N MET A 82 20.45 -16.42 20.22
CA MET A 82 19.56 -17.12 21.17
C MET A 82 20.13 -18.45 21.63
N ALA A 83 20.62 -19.27 20.70
CA ALA A 83 21.26 -20.55 21.02
C ALA A 83 22.54 -20.37 21.85
N ALA A 84 23.22 -19.24 21.70
CA ALA A 84 24.39 -18.87 22.49
C ALA A 84 24.05 -18.11 23.79
N HIS A 85 22.77 -18.02 24.17
CA HIS A 85 22.28 -17.28 25.34
C HIS A 85 22.66 -15.78 25.37
N ARG A 86 22.94 -15.19 24.20
CA ARG A 86 23.22 -13.75 24.03
C ARG A 86 21.92 -13.00 23.74
N TYR A 87 21.05 -12.92 24.74
CA TYR A 87 19.68 -12.41 24.56
C TYR A 87 19.61 -10.95 24.11
N ASP A 88 20.50 -10.07 24.57
CA ASP A 88 20.55 -8.68 24.10
C ASP A 88 20.84 -8.58 22.60
N GLN A 89 21.80 -9.38 22.12
CA GLN A 89 22.13 -9.42 20.69
C GLN A 89 20.99 -10.03 19.88
N ALA A 90 20.34 -11.07 20.40
CA ALA A 90 19.19 -11.69 19.76
C ALA A 90 18.02 -10.70 19.61
N THR A 91 17.75 -9.89 20.63
CA THR A 91 16.73 -8.83 20.61
C THR A 91 16.99 -7.86 19.47
N ILE A 92 18.19 -7.26 19.42
CA ILE A 92 18.55 -6.29 18.38
C ILE A 92 18.44 -6.90 16.98
N LEU A 93 19.01 -8.10 16.78
CA LEU A 93 18.99 -8.76 15.48
C LEU A 93 17.56 -9.15 15.04
N ALA A 94 16.68 -9.54 15.97
CA ALA A 94 15.29 -9.87 15.67
C ALA A 94 14.48 -8.61 15.29
N GLU A 95 14.70 -7.50 15.99
CA GLU A 95 14.08 -6.20 15.66
C GLU A 95 14.52 -5.70 14.29
N GLU A 96 15.83 -5.73 14.01
CA GLU A 96 16.37 -5.37 12.69
C GLU A 96 15.83 -6.29 11.59
N ALA A 97 15.77 -7.60 11.83
CA ALA A 97 15.20 -8.56 10.88
C ALA A 97 13.71 -8.27 10.59
N SER A 98 12.94 -7.94 11.62
CA SER A 98 11.53 -7.55 11.51
C SER A 98 11.37 -6.26 10.68
N ALA A 99 12.21 -5.25 10.94
CA ALA A 99 12.20 -3.98 10.21
C ALA A 99 12.55 -4.18 8.72
N ASP A 100 13.61 -4.94 8.43
CA ASP A 100 14.01 -5.28 7.06
C ASP A 100 12.92 -6.06 6.32
N ALA A 101 12.25 -7.00 7.00
CA ALA A 101 11.15 -7.77 6.42
C ALA A 101 9.95 -6.88 6.08
N MET A 102 9.56 -5.96 6.97
CA MET A 102 8.50 -4.99 6.69
C MET A 102 8.87 -4.08 5.51
N LEU A 103 10.11 -3.61 5.45
CA LEU A 103 10.62 -2.82 4.32
C LEU A 103 10.52 -3.60 3.01
N ALA A 104 10.96 -4.86 3.01
CA ALA A 104 10.87 -5.74 1.85
C ALA A 104 9.41 -5.94 1.39
N ALA A 105 8.49 -6.19 2.33
CA ALA A 105 7.07 -6.35 2.04
C ALA A 105 6.45 -5.09 1.40
N VAL A 106 6.75 -3.91 1.93
CA VAL A 106 6.24 -2.64 1.41
C VAL A 106 6.81 -2.35 0.02
N LYS A 107 8.11 -2.54 -0.17
CA LYS A 107 8.76 -2.39 -1.49
C LYS A 107 8.15 -3.35 -2.52
N ALA A 108 7.90 -4.60 -2.11
CA ALA A 108 7.32 -5.60 -2.98
C ALA A 108 5.90 -5.23 -3.44
N ARG A 109 5.03 -4.84 -2.49
CA ARG A 109 3.67 -4.38 -2.79
C ARG A 109 3.68 -3.15 -3.71
N LEU A 110 4.59 -2.22 -3.47
CA LEU A 110 4.73 -1.01 -4.30
C LEU A 110 5.17 -1.36 -5.73
N ALA A 111 6.14 -2.26 -5.89
CA ALA A 111 6.61 -2.68 -7.20
C ALA A 111 5.51 -3.46 -7.96
N ALA A 112 4.82 -4.37 -7.29
CA ALA A 112 3.68 -5.10 -7.86
C ALA A 112 2.56 -4.15 -8.31
N ALA A 113 2.21 -3.16 -7.47
CA ALA A 113 1.20 -2.15 -7.83
C ALA A 113 1.63 -1.30 -9.04
N ARG A 114 2.91 -0.94 -9.14
CA ARG A 114 3.46 -0.23 -10.31
C ARG A 114 3.38 -1.07 -11.58
N ALA A 115 3.72 -2.37 -11.50
CA ALA A 115 3.60 -3.28 -12.63
C ALA A 115 2.14 -3.42 -13.11
N GLN A 116 1.19 -3.55 -12.17
CA GLN A 116 -0.23 -3.57 -12.49
C GLN A 116 -0.71 -2.26 -13.13
N LEU A 117 -0.24 -1.11 -12.63
CA LEU A 117 -0.56 0.18 -13.21
C LEU A 117 -0.07 0.29 -14.65
N GLN A 118 1.16 -0.12 -14.92
CA GLN A 118 1.73 -0.13 -16.28
C GLN A 118 0.94 -1.05 -17.21
N ALA A 119 0.60 -2.26 -16.75
CA ALA A 119 -0.22 -3.19 -17.53
C ALA A 119 -1.59 -2.58 -17.87
N LYS A 120 -2.24 -1.93 -16.90
CA LYS A 120 -3.54 -1.27 -17.11
C LYS A 120 -3.44 -0.05 -18.01
N GLN A 121 -2.36 0.72 -17.94
CA GLN A 121 -2.13 1.83 -18.85
C GLN A 121 -1.93 1.35 -20.29
N ALA A 122 -1.16 0.27 -20.49
CA ALA A 122 -0.97 -0.33 -21.80
C ALA A 122 -2.29 -0.89 -22.37
N GLU A 123 -3.10 -1.55 -21.54
CA GLU A 123 -4.44 -2.03 -21.91
C GLU A 123 -5.36 -0.87 -22.31
N ASN A 124 -5.40 0.21 -21.53
CA ASN A 124 -6.17 1.41 -21.87
C ASN A 124 -5.70 2.08 -23.17
N ALA A 125 -4.39 2.14 -23.41
CA ALA A 125 -3.84 2.71 -24.64
C ALA A 125 -4.28 1.87 -25.85
N ARG A 126 -4.16 0.53 -25.75
CA ARG A 126 -4.61 -0.40 -26.79
C ARG A 126 -6.10 -0.22 -27.10
N LEU A 127 -6.96 -0.17 -26.09
CA LEU A 127 -8.40 0.02 -26.28
C LEU A 127 -8.74 1.36 -26.94
N ARG A 128 -7.99 2.43 -26.64
CA ARG A 128 -8.18 3.73 -27.31
C ARG A 128 -7.79 3.67 -28.78
N GLU A 129 -6.72 2.97 -29.11
CA GLU A 129 -6.28 2.76 -30.49
C GLU A 129 -7.31 1.94 -31.27
N GLU A 130 -7.78 0.82 -30.70
CA GLU A 130 -8.83 -0.02 -31.27
C GLU A 130 -10.12 0.80 -31.52
N ASN A 131 -10.54 1.62 -30.55
CA ASN A 131 -11.73 2.48 -30.72
C ASN A 131 -11.53 3.52 -31.85
N ALA A 132 -10.34 4.10 -31.96
CA ALA A 132 -10.01 5.05 -33.03
C ALA A 132 -9.97 4.37 -34.40
N GLN A 133 -9.46 3.14 -34.48
CA GLN A 133 -9.47 2.33 -35.71
C GLN A 133 -10.91 2.01 -36.14
N ALA A 134 -11.73 1.49 -35.23
CA ALA A 134 -13.13 1.17 -35.52
C ALA A 134 -13.94 2.39 -36.01
N ARG A 135 -13.69 3.58 -35.44
CA ARG A 135 -14.31 4.83 -35.92
C ARG A 135 -13.89 5.18 -37.36
N ARG A 136 -12.60 5.07 -37.67
CA ARG A 136 -12.09 5.31 -39.04
C ARG A 136 -12.67 4.32 -40.04
N GLU A 137 -12.78 3.05 -39.68
CA GLU A 137 -13.39 2.02 -40.53
C GLU A 137 -14.87 2.32 -40.77
N ALA A 138 -15.62 2.71 -39.73
CA ALA A 138 -17.02 3.11 -39.86
C ALA A 138 -17.19 4.33 -40.78
N GLU A 139 -16.33 5.34 -40.66
CA GLU A 139 -16.32 6.52 -41.54
C GLU A 139 -16.00 6.14 -42.99
N GLN A 140 -15.01 5.27 -43.20
CA GLN A 140 -14.65 4.76 -44.53
C GLN A 140 -15.79 3.97 -45.16
N HIS A 141 -16.45 3.10 -44.40
CA HIS A 141 -17.61 2.35 -44.86
C HIS A 141 -18.77 3.29 -45.25
N ALA A 142 -19.05 4.29 -44.42
CA ALA A 142 -20.07 5.29 -44.74
C ALA A 142 -19.73 6.07 -46.02
N ALA A 143 -18.47 6.46 -46.20
CA ALA A 143 -17.99 7.13 -47.41
C ALA A 143 -18.09 6.23 -48.66
N GLN A 144 -17.75 4.95 -48.56
CA GLN A 144 -17.87 3.98 -49.65
C GLN A 144 -19.32 3.79 -50.08
N LEU A 145 -20.24 3.64 -49.13
CA LEU A 145 -21.68 3.53 -49.43
C LEU A 145 -22.20 4.79 -50.12
N ARG A 146 -21.78 5.97 -49.66
CA ARG A 146 -22.14 7.25 -50.30
C ARG A 146 -21.63 7.34 -51.73
N ALA A 147 -20.39 6.93 -51.99
CA ALA A 147 -19.83 6.93 -53.33
C ALA A 147 -20.55 5.93 -54.27
N ALA A 148 -20.86 4.73 -53.77
CA ALA A 148 -21.59 3.73 -54.53
C ALA A 148 -23.00 4.21 -54.93
N LEU A 149 -23.71 4.89 -54.02
CA LEU A 149 -25.02 5.48 -54.30
C LEU A 149 -24.94 6.62 -55.32
N ALA A 150 -23.91 7.47 -55.25
CA ALA A 150 -23.72 8.57 -56.20
C ALA A 150 -23.48 8.07 -57.64
N GLY A 151 -22.79 6.93 -57.81
CA GLY A 151 -22.56 6.30 -59.12
C GLY A 151 -23.80 5.66 -59.75
N GLN A 152 -24.86 5.42 -58.97
CA GLN A 152 -26.12 4.82 -59.44
C GLN A 152 -27.18 5.87 -59.82
N ALA A 153 -26.89 7.16 -59.66
CA ALA A 153 -27.81 8.23 -60.07
C ALA A 153 -27.92 8.28 -61.60
N PRO A 154 -29.14 8.12 -62.19
CA PRO A 154 -29.32 8.25 -63.62
C PRO A 154 -28.97 9.68 -64.06
N ALA A 155 -28.21 9.82 -65.16
CA ALA A 155 -27.71 11.08 -65.70
C ALA A 155 -28.79 12.06 -66.23
N GLY A 156 -30.05 11.95 -65.79
CA GLY A 156 -31.20 12.71 -66.31
C GLY A 156 -32.01 13.53 -65.31
N ALA A 157 -31.69 13.54 -64.01
CA ALA A 157 -32.54 14.16 -62.98
C ALA A 157 -32.06 15.53 -62.45
N ALA A 158 -31.02 16.13 -63.02
CA ALA A 158 -30.41 17.37 -62.50
C ALA A 158 -31.07 18.67 -62.99
N SER A 159 -32.28 18.63 -63.53
CA SER A 159 -32.98 19.83 -64.04
C SER A 159 -34.41 19.94 -63.51
N ALA A 160 -34.61 19.95 -62.20
CA ALA A 160 -35.78 20.55 -61.55
C ALA A 160 -35.62 20.51 -60.02
N LEU A 161 -34.89 21.45 -59.44
CA LEU A 161 -35.02 21.75 -58.01
C LEU A 161 -35.41 23.23 -57.87
N PRO A 162 -36.62 23.55 -57.38
CA PRO A 162 -36.99 24.94 -57.09
C PRO A 162 -36.10 25.52 -55.97
N PRO A 163 -35.91 26.84 -55.92
CA PRO A 163 -35.08 27.48 -54.89
C PRO A 163 -35.60 27.17 -53.47
N PRO A 164 -34.71 27.11 -52.46
CA PRO A 164 -35.10 26.80 -51.10
C PRO A 164 -35.98 27.92 -50.54
N GLU A 165 -37.22 27.59 -50.19
CA GLU A 165 -38.10 28.46 -49.42
C GLU A 165 -37.46 28.75 -48.05
N PRO A 166 -37.53 30.00 -47.54
CA PRO A 166 -36.97 30.34 -46.24
C PRO A 166 -37.70 29.56 -45.15
N LEU A 167 -36.95 28.73 -44.42
CA LEU A 167 -37.43 28.02 -43.24
C LEU A 167 -37.94 29.04 -42.20
N PRO A 168 -39.17 28.91 -41.69
CA PRO A 168 -39.64 29.74 -40.58
C PRO A 168 -38.80 29.48 -39.33
N ASP A 169 -38.37 30.56 -38.67
CA ASP A 169 -37.65 30.53 -37.39
C ASP A 169 -38.50 29.83 -36.32
N LEU A 170 -38.24 28.53 -36.13
CA LEU A 170 -38.70 27.80 -34.97
C LEU A 170 -37.79 28.18 -33.79
N PRO A 171 -38.35 28.57 -32.63
CA PRO A 171 -37.55 28.82 -31.44
C PRO A 171 -36.80 27.54 -31.06
N ALA A 172 -35.51 27.67 -30.75
CA ALA A 172 -34.70 26.56 -30.28
C ALA A 172 -35.40 25.87 -29.08
N PRO A 173 -35.47 24.53 -29.04
CA PRO A 173 -35.93 23.85 -27.83
C PRO A 173 -35.03 24.26 -26.67
N PRO A 174 -35.57 24.53 -25.47
CA PRO A 174 -34.74 24.93 -24.35
C PRO A 174 -33.73 23.82 -24.04
N SER A 175 -32.46 24.16 -24.19
CA SER A 175 -31.29 23.37 -23.81
C SER A 175 -31.22 23.23 -22.28
N SER A 176 -32.18 22.55 -21.66
CA SER A 176 -32.22 22.37 -20.20
C SER A 176 -32.88 21.04 -19.84
N VAL A 177 -32.15 19.92 -19.98
CA VAL A 177 -32.20 18.75 -19.07
C VAL A 177 -31.04 17.80 -19.39
N LEU A 178 -29.80 18.27 -19.23
CA LEU A 178 -28.61 17.40 -19.12
C LEU A 178 -27.87 17.62 -17.78
N ASP A 179 -28.51 18.32 -16.84
CA ASP A 179 -28.00 18.59 -15.48
C ASP A 179 -28.90 17.94 -14.39
N ALA A 180 -29.58 16.85 -14.72
CA ALA A 180 -30.17 15.98 -13.71
C ALA A 180 -29.14 14.91 -13.35
N ALA A 181 -28.53 15.05 -12.17
CA ALA A 181 -27.72 14.02 -11.53
C ALA A 181 -28.40 12.64 -11.65
N PRO A 182 -27.63 11.55 -11.89
CA PRO A 182 -28.21 10.22 -12.00
C PRO A 182 -28.97 9.88 -10.69
N PRO A 183 -30.21 9.37 -10.76
CA PRO A 183 -30.86 8.85 -9.57
C PRO A 183 -30.01 7.70 -9.02
N ALA A 184 -29.81 7.69 -7.70
CA ALA A 184 -29.17 6.60 -6.99
C ALA A 184 -29.83 5.26 -7.38
N PRO A 185 -29.07 4.15 -7.51
CA PRO A 185 -29.65 2.87 -7.85
C PRO A 185 -30.63 2.44 -6.76
N SER A 186 -31.91 2.45 -7.10
CA SER A 186 -32.96 1.77 -6.33
C SER A 186 -32.54 0.31 -6.21
N ALA A 187 -32.38 -0.15 -4.97
CA ALA A 187 -32.12 -1.54 -4.63
C ALA A 187 -33.26 -2.43 -5.15
N SER A 188 -33.11 -2.98 -6.35
CA SER A 188 -33.82 -4.16 -6.79
C SER A 188 -32.98 -5.36 -6.38
N SER A 189 -33.28 -5.92 -5.22
CA SER A 189 -32.74 -7.20 -4.77
C SER A 189 -32.99 -8.26 -5.83
N PRO A 190 -31.96 -8.90 -6.42
CA PRO A 190 -32.18 -10.12 -7.16
C PRO A 190 -32.47 -11.22 -6.14
N SER A 191 -33.67 -11.80 -6.24
CA SER A 191 -34.05 -13.03 -5.56
C SER A 191 -32.93 -14.06 -5.73
N ALA A 192 -32.36 -14.48 -4.61
CA ALA A 192 -31.41 -15.58 -4.55
C ALA A 192 -32.08 -16.85 -5.12
N GLN A 193 -31.66 -17.27 -6.30
CA GLN A 193 -31.89 -18.64 -6.74
C GLN A 193 -30.86 -19.52 -6.03
N PRO A 194 -31.28 -20.58 -5.32
CA PRO A 194 -30.35 -21.54 -4.75
C PRO A 194 -29.80 -22.43 -5.87
N LEU A 195 -28.48 -22.45 -6.01
CA LEU A 195 -27.77 -23.46 -6.80
C LEU A 195 -28.02 -24.84 -6.17
N PRO A 196 -28.45 -25.85 -6.96
CA PRO A 196 -28.48 -27.22 -6.47
C PRO A 196 -27.05 -27.72 -6.29
N GLY A 197 -26.80 -28.28 -5.10
CA GLY A 197 -25.48 -28.72 -4.69
C GLY A 197 -24.97 -29.89 -5.51
N ASP A 198 -23.65 -30.01 -5.50
CA ASP A 198 -22.98 -31.29 -5.58
C ASP A 198 -21.78 -31.26 -4.61
N GLN A 199 -21.95 -32.02 -3.54
CA GLN A 199 -20.93 -32.59 -2.67
C GLN A 199 -21.17 -34.11 -2.74
N PRO A 200 -20.19 -34.97 -2.40
CA PRO A 200 -18.88 -34.69 -1.79
C PRO A 200 -17.66 -34.96 -2.68
#